data_AF-A0A6B3ETI3-F1
#
_entry.id   AF-A0A6B3ETI3-F1
#
_cell.length_a   1.000
_cell.length_b   1.000
_cell.length_c   1.000
_cell.angle_alpha   90.00
_cell.angle_beta   90.00
_cell.angle_gamma   90.00
#
_symmetry.space_group_name_H-M   'P 1'
#
loop_
_entity.id
_entity.type
_entity.pdbx_description
1 polymer ?
#
loop_
_entity_poly.entity_id
_entity_poly.type
_entity_poly.pdbx_seq_one_letter_code
_entity_poly.pdbx_strand_id
1 'polypeptide(L)'
;SIEKPEVDFPGGEPPAELEIKDIWEGDGPVAKAGDNVRVHYVGVSFSTGEEFDASWNRGAPLAFPLGAGRVIAGWDQGVQGM
;
A
#
# COMPACT_ATOMS: atom_id res chain seq x y z
N SER A 1 -15.13 -5.99 2.80
CA SER A 1 -15.70 -5.01 1.85
C SER A 1 -14.56 -4.49 0.99
N ILE A 2 -14.77 -4.23 -0.32
CA ILE A 2 -13.76 -3.66 -1.23
C ILE A 2 -13.93 -2.14 -1.40
N GLU A 3 -14.60 -1.50 -0.44
CA GLU A 3 -14.79 -0.05 -0.41
C GLU A 3 -13.45 0.66 -0.19
N LYS A 4 -13.38 1.91 -0.65
CA LYS A 4 -12.21 2.76 -0.41
C LYS A 4 -12.04 2.94 1.10
N PRO A 5 -10.88 2.56 1.68
CA PRO A 5 -10.66 2.72 3.11
C PRO A 5 -10.52 4.20 3.48
N GLU A 6 -10.91 4.53 4.70
CA GLU A 6 -10.55 5.79 5.34
C GLU A 6 -9.16 5.64 5.98
N VAL A 7 -8.34 6.68 5.86
CA VAL A 7 -6.98 6.71 6.42
C VAL A 7 -6.94 7.74 7.53
N ASP A 8 -6.86 7.26 8.77
CA ASP A 8 -6.67 8.14 9.93
C ASP A 8 -5.23 8.66 9.96
N PHE A 9 -5.08 9.98 10.04
CA PHE A 9 -3.75 10.58 10.18
C PHE A 9 -3.18 10.27 11.57
N PRO A 10 -2.03 9.57 11.68
CA PRO A 10 -1.50 9.14 12.98
C PRO A 10 -0.98 10.31 13.85
N GLY A 11 -0.74 11.49 13.26
CA GLY A 11 -0.08 12.60 13.95
C GLY A 11 1.40 12.33 14.23
N GLY A 12 2.06 13.30 14.89
CA GLY A 12 3.46 13.15 15.31
C GLY A 12 4.48 13.39 14.19
N GLU A 13 5.70 12.90 14.42
CA GLU A 13 6.79 12.96 13.45
C GLU A 13 6.69 11.82 12.43
N PRO A 14 7.09 12.03 11.16
CA PRO A 14 7.16 10.96 10.19
C PRO A 14 8.06 9.82 10.69
N PRO A 15 7.66 8.55 10.54
CA PRO A 15 8.49 7.44 10.95
C PRO A 15 9.79 7.43 10.13
N ALA A 16 10.91 7.13 10.79
CA ALA A 16 12.22 7.04 10.15
C ALA A 16 12.39 5.74 9.34
N GLU A 17 11.60 4.72 9.67
CA GLU A 17 11.60 3.39 9.05
C GLU A 17 10.21 3.05 8.52
N LEU A 18 10.11 2.00 7.70
CA LEU A 18 8.84 1.51 7.20
C LEU A 18 8.06 0.82 8.34
N GLU A 19 6.88 1.33 8.65
CA GLU A 19 5.93 0.70 9.57
C GLU A 19 4.82 -0.01 8.79
N ILE A 20 4.50 -1.25 9.20
CA ILE A 20 3.47 -2.08 8.59
C ILE A 20 2.54 -2.55 9.71
N LYS A 21 1.23 -2.44 9.47
CA LYS A 21 0.21 -2.93 10.37
C LYS A 21 -0.85 -3.67 9.57
N ASP A 22 -0.99 -4.96 9.84
CA ASP A 22 -2.05 -5.75 9.27
C ASP A 22 -3.37 -5.49 10.03
N ILE A 23 -4.40 -5.11 9.28
CA ILE A 23 -5.75 -4.91 9.81
C ILE A 23 -6.60 -6.17 9.65
N TRP A 24 -6.26 -7.00 8.66
CA TRP A 24 -6.90 -8.28 8.37
C TRP A 24 -5.89 -9.17 7.64
N GLU A 25 -5.78 -10.41 8.07
CA GLU A 25 -4.92 -11.42 7.45
C GLU A 25 -5.73 -12.18 6.39
N GLY A 26 -5.19 -12.25 5.17
CA GLY A 26 -5.81 -13.00 4.08
C GLY A 26 -5.40 -14.48 4.08
N ASP A 27 -6.29 -15.35 3.60
CA ASP A 27 -6.02 -16.80 3.50
C ASP A 27 -5.31 -17.20 2.18
N GLY A 28 -4.77 -16.23 1.47
CA GLY A 28 -4.17 -16.41 0.14
C GLY A 28 -2.70 -16.86 0.17
N PRO A 29 -2.11 -17.17 -0.99
CA PRO A 29 -0.67 -17.36 -1.10
C PRO A 29 0.08 -16.07 -0.76
N VAL A 30 1.17 -16.20 0.00
CA VAL A 30 2.07 -15.09 0.32
C VAL A 30 2.69 -14.50 -0.96
N ALA A 31 2.61 -13.19 -1.11
CA ALA A 31 3.22 -12.42 -2.19
C ALA A 31 4.75 -12.36 -2.06
N LYS A 32 5.46 -12.65 -3.15
CA LYS A 32 6.93 -12.76 -3.19
C LYS A 32 7.52 -11.95 -4.33
N ALA A 33 8.79 -11.58 -4.19
CA ALA A 33 9.54 -10.94 -5.28
C ALA A 33 9.47 -11.78 -6.57
N GLY A 34 9.16 -11.13 -7.68
CA GLY A 34 8.92 -11.75 -8.99
C GLY A 34 7.44 -11.99 -9.32
N ASP A 35 6.54 -11.97 -8.33
CA ASP A 35 5.11 -12.08 -8.58
C ASP A 35 4.57 -10.81 -9.27
N ASN A 36 3.56 -10.99 -10.13
CA ASN A 36 2.74 -9.87 -10.61
C ASN A 36 1.54 -9.70 -9.69
N VAL A 37 1.55 -8.65 -8.88
CA VAL A 37 0.49 -8.35 -7.91
C VAL A 37 -0.46 -7.29 -8.44
N ARG A 38 -1.69 -7.28 -7.91
CA ARG A 38 -2.69 -6.24 -8.15
C ARG A 38 -3.17 -5.71 -6.82
N VAL A 39 -2.97 -4.42 -6.58
CA VAL A 39 -3.22 -3.79 -5.29
C VAL A 39 -4.21 -2.64 -5.44
N HIS A 40 -5.25 -2.69 -4.63
CA HIS A 40 -6.07 -1.52 -4.34
C HIS A 40 -5.44 -0.74 -3.19
N TYR A 41 -5.35 0.58 -3.35
CA TYR A 41 -4.66 1.47 -2.41
C TYR A 41 -5.28 2.87 -2.32
N VAL A 42 -4.96 3.53 -1.21
CA VAL A 42 -5.09 4.97 -0.98
C VAL A 42 -3.73 5.46 -0.48
N GLY A 43 -3.22 6.53 -1.09
CA GLY A 43 -1.96 7.18 -0.74
C GLY A 43 -2.23 8.57 -0.16
N VAL A 44 -1.78 8.80 1.07
CA VAL A 44 -1.95 10.05 1.80
C VAL A 44 -0.58 10.63 2.14
N SER A 45 -0.43 11.94 2.01
CA SER A 45 0.79 12.64 2.42
C SER A 45 0.85 12.72 3.94
N PHE A 46 1.93 12.23 4.54
CA PHE A 46 2.13 12.36 5.99
C PHE A 46 2.20 13.83 6.43
N SER A 47 2.77 14.74 5.63
CA SER A 47 2.95 16.12 6.06
C SER A 47 1.66 16.94 6.08
N THR A 48 0.65 16.55 5.29
CA THR A 48 -0.60 17.31 5.14
C THR A 48 -1.86 16.53 5.51
N GLY A 49 -1.79 15.20 5.55
CA GLY A 49 -2.97 14.33 5.68
C GLY A 49 -3.83 14.28 4.42
N GLU A 50 -3.40 14.90 3.32
CA GLU A 50 -4.17 14.93 2.07
C GLU A 50 -3.88 13.70 1.21
N GLU A 51 -4.94 13.12 0.64
CA GLU A 51 -4.81 12.09 -0.38
C GLU A 51 -4.10 12.66 -1.62
N PHE A 52 -3.00 12.03 -2.04
CA PHE A 52 -2.32 12.37 -3.29
C PHE A 52 -2.71 11.43 -4.43
N ASP A 53 -3.12 10.19 -4.13
CA ASP A 53 -3.56 9.23 -5.14
C ASP A 53 -4.40 8.09 -4.52
N ALA A 54 -5.31 7.49 -5.30
CA ALA A 54 -6.03 6.29 -4.91
C ALA A 54 -6.45 5.46 -6.13
N SER A 55 -6.36 4.14 -6.03
CA SER A 55 -6.83 3.22 -7.08
C SER A 55 -8.32 3.36 -7.39
N TRP A 56 -9.15 3.64 -6.37
CA TRP A 56 -10.59 3.86 -6.52
C TRP A 56 -10.93 5.09 -7.36
N ASN A 57 -10.10 6.15 -7.32
CA ASN A 57 -10.32 7.34 -8.17
C ASN A 57 -10.17 7.01 -9.66
N ARG A 58 -9.44 5.94 -9.98
CA ARG A 58 -9.24 5.41 -11.34
C ARG A 58 -10.13 4.21 -11.67
N GLY A 59 -10.86 3.68 -10.69
CA GLY A 59 -11.74 2.52 -10.85
C GLY A 59 -11.04 1.18 -11.09
N ALA A 60 -9.71 1.10 -10.91
CA ALA A 60 -8.94 -0.12 -11.14
C ALA A 60 -7.72 -0.22 -10.22
N PRO A 61 -7.32 -1.44 -9.80
CA PRO A 61 -6.11 -1.66 -9.02
C PRO A 61 -4.85 -1.38 -9.85
N LEU A 62 -3.75 -1.09 -9.16
CA LEU A 62 -2.44 -0.99 -9.80
C LEU A 62 -1.83 -2.39 -9.92
N ALA A 63 -1.37 -2.74 -11.12
CA ALA A 63 -0.64 -3.97 -11.39
C ALA A 63 0.86 -3.67 -11.56
N PHE A 64 1.71 -4.43 -10.88
CA PHE A 64 3.17 -4.27 -10.98
C PHE A 64 3.92 -5.57 -10.61
N PRO A 65 5.16 -5.75 -11.14
CA PRO A 65 6.05 -6.81 -10.68
C PRO A 65 6.65 -6.46 -9.31
N LEU A 66 6.42 -7.31 -8.32
CA LEU A 66 6.90 -7.11 -6.94
C LEU A 66 8.40 -7.36 -6.82
N GLY A 67 9.10 -6.52 -6.05
CA GLY A 67 10.54 -6.60 -5.85
C GLY A 67 11.38 -6.06 -7.02
N ALA A 68 10.75 -5.38 -7.98
CA ALA A 68 11.40 -4.91 -9.21
C ALA A 68 11.77 -3.42 -9.17
N GLY A 69 11.54 -2.72 -8.05
CA GLY A 69 11.80 -1.27 -7.93
C GLY A 69 10.97 -0.41 -8.87
N ARG A 70 9.75 -0.86 -9.22
CA ARG A 70 8.83 -0.15 -10.15
C ARG A 70 7.80 0.73 -9.46
N VAL A 71 7.74 0.67 -8.13
CA VAL A 71 6.85 1.45 -7.25
C VAL A 71 7.65 2.14 -6.15
N ILE A 72 6.99 2.93 -5.31
CA ILE A 72 7.61 3.57 -4.14
C ILE A 72 8.29 2.49 -3.29
N ALA A 73 9.52 2.73 -2.81
CA ALA A 73 10.33 1.71 -2.15
C ALA A 73 9.62 1.03 -0.97
N GLY A 74 8.86 1.78 -0.17
CA GLY A 74 8.05 1.24 0.92
C GLY A 74 6.98 0.26 0.47
N TRP A 75 6.47 0.36 -0.76
CA TRP A 75 5.54 -0.61 -1.32
C TRP A 75 6.24 -1.88 -1.79
N ASP A 76 7.39 -1.72 -2.46
CA ASP A 76 8.16 -2.86 -2.94
C ASP A 76 8.62 -3.74 -1.78
N GLN A 77 8.86 -3.14 -0.62
CA GLN A 77 9.18 -3.83 0.64
C GLN A 77 7.92 -4.30 1.38
N GLY A 78 6.94 -3.41 1.58
CA GLY A 78 5.80 -3.69 2.47
C GLY A 78 4.79 -4.70 1.93
N VAL A 79 4.69 -4.85 0.60
CA VAL A 79 3.78 -5.85 -0.01
C VAL A 79 4.40 -7.25 -0.01
N GLN A 80 5.73 -7.38 0.10
CA GLN A 80 6.36 -8.69 0.22
C GLN A 80 6.02 -9.30 1.58
N GLY A 81 5.50 -10.53 1.59
CA GLY A 81 5.12 -11.21 2.83
C GLY A 81 3.64 -11.08 3.22
N MET A 82 2.86 -10.24 2.53
CA MET A 82 1.40 -10.19 2.63
C MET A 82 0.72 -11.34 1.90
#